data_AF-A0A2V7VAA1-F1
#
_entry.id   AF-A0A2V7VAA1-F1
#
_cell.length_a   1.000
_cell.length_b   1.000
_cell.length_c   1.000
_cell.angle_alpha   90.00
_cell.angle_beta   90.00
_cell.angle_gamma   90.00
#
_symmetry.space_group_name_H-M   'P 1'
#
loop_
_entity.id
_entity.type
_entity.pdbx_description
1 polymer ?
#
loop_
_entity_poly.entity_id
_entity_poly.type
_entity_poly.pdbx_seq_one_letter_code
_entity_poly.pdbx_strand_id
1 'polypeptide(L)'
;FRVCNKVFLFLAWDDGVFSLTVKLPQSQTIALMLAFTEPTGYGMGRSGWVTARFSGRNEVPVGMLRQWVEESYRAIAPKKILARMPPAS
;
A
#
# COMPACT_ATOMS: atom_id res chain seq x y z
N PHE A 1 -3.19 -9.92 0.20
CA PHE A 1 -3.80 -9.88 1.55
C PHE A 1 -5.18 -9.24 1.50
N ARG A 2 -6.12 -9.69 2.34
CA ARG A 2 -7.53 -9.27 2.31
C ARG A 2 -8.09 -9.05 3.71
N VAL A 3 -9.08 -8.17 3.84
CA VAL A 3 -9.91 -7.95 5.03
C VAL A 3 -11.38 -8.04 4.62
N CYS A 4 -12.16 -8.91 5.28
CA CYS A 4 -13.57 -9.16 4.94
C CYS A 4 -13.81 -9.32 3.42
N ASN A 5 -13.01 -10.18 2.77
CA ASN A 5 -13.03 -10.45 1.32
C ASN A 5 -12.63 -9.29 0.39
N LYS A 6 -12.19 -8.15 0.93
CA LYS A 6 -11.68 -7.01 0.15
C LYS A 6 -10.16 -6.96 0.19
N VAL A 7 -9.52 -6.76 -0.95
CA VAL A 7 -8.05 -6.62 -1.04
C VAL A 7 -7.64 -5.24 -0.53
N PHE A 8 -6.61 -5.22 0.32
CA PHE A 8 -5.95 -3.98 0.79
C PHE A 8 -4.45 -3.96 0.52
N LEU A 9 -3.86 -5.08 0.12
CA LEU A 9 -2.42 -5.18 -0.13
C LEU A 9 -2.15 -6.30 -1.13
N PHE A 10 -1.45 -5.96 -2.20
CA PHE A 10 -0.76 -6.94 -3.04
C PHE A 10 0.72 -6.91 -2.67
N LEU A 11 1.30 -8.10 -2.52
CA LEU A 11 2.72 -8.30 -2.28
C LEU A 11 3.17 -9.36 -3.28
N ALA A 12 4.24 -9.07 -3.99
CA ALA A 12 4.85 -10.02 -4.90
C ALA A 12 6.37 -9.92 -4.81
N TRP A 13 7.02 -11.06 -5.02
CA TRP A 13 8.44 -11.18 -5.23
C TRP A 13 8.61 -11.97 -6.52
N ASP A 14 9.12 -11.32 -7.55
CA ASP A 14 9.30 -11.92 -8.87
C ASP A 14 10.59 -11.41 -9.49
N ASP A 15 11.40 -12.32 -10.04
CA ASP A 15 12.70 -12.03 -10.67
C ASP A 15 13.61 -11.06 -9.90
N GLY A 16 13.70 -11.24 -8.57
CA GLY A 16 14.51 -10.38 -7.69
C GLY A 16 13.96 -8.96 -7.48
N VAL A 17 12.70 -8.72 -7.85
CA VAL A 17 11.97 -7.49 -7.60
C VAL A 17 10.88 -7.74 -6.57
N PHE A 18 11.00 -7.04 -5.45
CA PHE A 18 9.94 -6.92 -4.47
C PHE A 18 8.96 -5.83 -4.91
N SER A 19 7.67 -6.13 -4.88
CA SER A 19 6.63 -5.13 -5.14
C SER A 19 5.53 -5.15 -4.09
N LEU A 20 5.02 -3.96 -3.80
CA LEU A 20 3.97 -3.70 -2.84
C LEU A 20 2.96 -2.75 -3.48
N THR A 21 1.68 -3.15 -3.51
CA THR A 21 0.60 -2.30 -4.01
C THR A 21 -0.44 -2.08 -2.92
N VAL A 22 -0.72 -0.81 -2.63
CA VAL A 22 -1.54 -0.33 -1.51
C VAL A 22 -2.40 0.86 -1.93
N LYS A 23 -3.51 1.08 -1.22
CA LYS A 23 -4.40 2.22 -1.41
C LYS A 23 -4.04 3.33 -0.42
N LEU A 24 -3.67 4.51 -0.94
CA LEU A 24 -3.18 5.65 -0.15
C LEU A 24 -4.08 6.89 -0.33
N PRO A 25 -5.32 6.89 0.19
CA PRO A 25 -6.23 8.03 0.02
C PRO A 25 -5.69 9.36 0.59
N GLN A 26 -4.75 9.33 1.53
CA GLN A 26 -4.16 10.51 2.17
C GLN A 26 -2.74 10.74 1.66
N SER A 27 -1.93 9.69 1.57
CA SER A 27 -0.49 9.83 1.25
C SER A 27 -0.14 9.66 -0.23
N GLN A 28 -1.11 9.39 -1.14
CA GLN A 28 -0.81 9.14 -2.56
C GLN A 28 0.07 10.21 -3.20
N THR A 29 -0.25 11.50 -3.03
CA THR A 29 0.49 12.59 -3.68
C THR A 29 1.95 12.61 -3.28
N ILE A 30 2.24 12.40 -1.99
CA ILE A 30 3.62 12.37 -1.46
C ILE A 30 4.31 11.07 -1.86
N ALA A 31 3.60 9.94 -1.79
CA ALA A 31 4.13 8.64 -2.19
C ALA A 31 4.62 8.67 -3.64
N LEU A 32 3.83 9.25 -4.55
CA LEU A 32 4.16 9.37 -5.98
C LEU A 32 5.34 10.29 -6.29
N MET A 33 5.85 11.04 -5.32
CA MET A 33 7.12 11.78 -5.47
C MET A 33 8.35 10.87 -5.30
N LEU A 34 8.18 9.66 -4.78
CA LEU A 34 9.27 8.71 -4.54
C LEU A 34 9.58 7.94 -5.83
N ALA A 35 10.87 7.90 -6.20
CA ALA A 35 11.35 7.32 -7.46
C ALA A 35 11.02 5.82 -7.66
N PHE A 36 10.72 5.10 -6.59
CA PHE A 36 10.38 3.67 -6.63
C PHE A 36 8.87 3.41 -6.72
N THR A 37 8.05 4.44 -6.91
CA THR A 37 6.59 4.33 -6.93
C THR A 37 5.97 4.78 -8.25
N GLU A 38 4.80 4.24 -8.54
CA GLU A 38 3.95 4.69 -9.64
C GLU A 38 2.46 4.48 -9.33
N PRO A 39 1.54 5.19 -10.01
CA PRO A 39 0.13 4.89 -9.92
C PRO A 39 -0.14 3.47 -10.43
N THR A 40 -0.93 2.68 -9.70
CA THR A 40 -1.27 1.33 -10.15
C THR A 40 -2.10 1.38 -11.45
N GLY A 41 -1.81 0.48 -12.40
CA GLY A 41 -2.51 0.38 -13.68
C GLY A 41 -4.00 0.03 -13.59
N TYR A 42 -4.63 -0.20 -14.75
CA TYR A 42 -6.03 -0.65 -14.88
C TYR A 42 -7.05 0.22 -14.11
N GLY A 43 -6.84 1.54 -14.09
CA GLY A 43 -7.74 2.49 -13.42
C GLY A 43 -7.65 2.52 -11.89
N MET A 44 -6.87 1.62 -11.28
CA MET A 44 -6.70 1.58 -9.82
C MET A 44 -5.97 2.82 -9.30
N GLY A 45 -5.02 3.37 -10.06
CA GLY A 45 -4.29 4.59 -9.73
C GLY A 45 -5.19 5.81 -9.52
N ARG A 46 -6.26 5.96 -10.32
CA ARG A 46 -7.27 7.02 -10.12
C ARG A 46 -8.05 6.86 -8.81
N SER A 47 -8.12 5.63 -8.31
CA SER A 47 -8.76 5.31 -7.03
C SER A 47 -7.77 5.35 -5.86
N GLY A 48 -6.58 5.91 -6.03
CA GLY A 48 -5.60 6.05 -4.96
C GLY A 48 -4.69 4.86 -4.73
N TRP A 49 -4.63 3.90 -5.66
CA TRP A 49 -3.68 2.78 -5.53
C TRP A 49 -2.30 3.16 -6.08
N VAL A 50 -1.27 2.81 -5.32
CA VAL A 50 0.14 3.05 -5.65
C VAL A 50 0.89 1.73 -5.59
N THR A 51 1.75 1.48 -6.57
CA THR A 51 2.67 0.35 -6.60
C THR A 51 4.09 0.84 -6.34
N ALA A 52 4.75 0.27 -5.33
CA ALA A 52 6.17 0.45 -5.04
C ALA A 52 6.95 -0.78 -5.53
N ARG A 53 8.14 -0.58 -6.11
CA ARG A 53 9.05 -1.66 -6.55
C ARG A 53 10.47 -1.44 -6.08
N PHE A 54 11.07 -2.50 -5.55
CA PHE A 54 12.44 -2.51 -5.04
C PHE A 54 13.18 -3.68 -5.70
N SER A 55 14.30 -3.39 -6.37
CA SER A 55 15.12 -4.38 -7.05
C SER A 55 16.51 -4.49 -6.41
N GLY A 56 17.12 -5.67 -6.51
CA GLY A 56 18.52 -5.89 -6.14
C GLY A 56 18.80 -5.66 -4.65
N ARG A 57 19.74 -4.76 -4.34
CA ARG A 57 20.18 -4.43 -2.96
C ARG A 57 19.56 -3.15 -2.41
N ASN A 58 18.50 -2.63 -3.04
CA ASN A 58 17.87 -1.40 -2.56
C ASN A 58 17.36 -1.60 -1.14
N GLU A 59 17.68 -0.65 -0.26
CA GLU A 59 17.12 -0.63 1.08
C GLU A 59 15.61 -0.45 0.98
N VAL A 60 14.87 -1.40 1.57
CA VAL A 60 13.42 -1.34 1.63
C VAL A 60 13.05 -0.54 2.89
N PRO A 61 12.36 0.61 2.78
CA PRO A 61 12.00 1.43 3.93
C PRO A 61 10.81 0.82 4.67
N VAL A 62 11.05 -0.27 5.42
CA VAL A 62 10.01 -1.10 6.05
C VAL A 62 9.08 -0.29 6.95
N GLY A 63 9.60 0.70 7.69
CA GLY A 63 8.78 1.58 8.54
C GLY A 63 7.73 2.36 7.75
N MET A 64 8.14 2.96 6.63
CA MET A 64 7.23 3.68 5.72
C MET A 64 6.21 2.73 5.09
N LEU A 65 6.66 1.56 4.61
CA LEU A 65 5.77 0.57 4.02
C LEU A 65 4.74 0.06 5.02
N ARG A 66 5.11 -0.08 6.31
CA ARG A 66 4.17 -0.45 7.38
C ARG A 66 3.07 0.59 7.54
N GLN A 67 3.41 1.88 7.54
CA GLN A 67 2.42 2.97 7.61
C GLN A 67 1.47 2.94 6.42
N TRP A 68 2.00 2.72 5.21
CA TRP A 68 1.17 2.59 4.00
C TRP A 68 0.24 1.38 4.02
N VAL A 69 0.71 0.25 4.56
CA VAL A 69 -0.14 -0.93 4.75
C VAL A 69 -1.26 -0.64 5.76
N GLU A 70 -0.96 0.07 6.85
CA GLU A 70 -1.96 0.49 7.83
C GLU A 70 -3.00 1.44 7.21
N GLU A 71 -2.58 2.46 6.46
CA GLU A 71 -3.47 3.38 5.76
C GLU A 71 -4.39 2.63 4.80
N SER A 72 -3.84 1.73 3.98
CA SER A 72 -4.59 0.93 3.03
C SER A 72 -5.56 -0.02 3.72
N TYR A 73 -5.13 -0.68 4.80
CA TYR A 73 -6.03 -1.51 5.61
C TYR A 73 -7.19 -0.68 6.15
N ARG A 74 -6.92 0.50 6.72
CA ARG A 74 -7.95 1.38 7.27
C ARG A 74 -8.90 1.91 6.20
N ALA A 75 -8.41 2.16 4.99
CA ALA A 75 -9.20 2.59 3.85
C ALA A 75 -10.17 1.51 3.32
N ILE A 76 -9.85 0.22 3.49
CA ILE A 76 -10.62 -0.90 2.95
C ILE A 76 -11.47 -1.61 4.01
N ALA A 77 -11.00 -1.65 5.26
CA ALA A 77 -11.65 -2.38 6.33
C ALA A 77 -13.05 -1.81 6.66
N PRO A 78 -14.05 -2.68 6.93
CA PRO A 78 -15.37 -2.21 7.34
C PRO A 78 -15.31 -1.41 8.65
N LYS A 79 -16.19 -0.41 8.81
CA LYS A 79 -16.27 0.44 10.03
C LYS A 79 -16.34 -0.38 11.33
N LYS A 80 -17.02 -1.53 11.32
CA LYS A 80 -17.12 -2.45 12.48
C LYS A 80 -15.76 -3.00 12.93
N ILE A 81 -14.83 -3.23 12.00
CA ILE A 81 -13.46 -3.67 12.29
C ILE A 81 -12.64 -2.49 12.79
N LEU A 82 -12.75 -1.32 12.13
CA LEU A 82 -12.04 -0.10 12.53
C LEU A 82 -12.37 0.34 13.95
N ALA A 83 -13.63 0.21 14.38
CA ALA A 83 -14.08 0.54 15.73
C ALA A 83 -13.41 -0.29 16.83
N ARG A 84 -12.76 -1.41 16.48
CA ARG A 84 -12.04 -2.29 17.41
C ARG A 84 -10.52 -2.13 17.34
N MET A 85 -10.03 -1.22 16.50
CA MET A 85 -8.60 -0.98 16.34
C MET A 85 -8.17 0.22 17.19
N PRO A 86 -6.92 0.22 17.68
CA PRO A 86 -6.33 1.44 18.22
C PRO A 86 -6.28 2.55 17.15
N PRO A 87 -6.07 3.82 17.55
CA PRO A 87 -5.78 4.91 16.63
C PRO A 87 -4.59 4.56 15.71
N ALA A 88 -4.50 5.25 14.57
CA ALA A 88 -3.33 5.08 13.69
C ALA A 88 -2.04 5.45 14.45
N SER A 89 -0.97 4.68 14.20
CA SER A 89 0.33 4.87 14.86
C SER A 89 1.09 6.07 14.32
#